data_AF-A0A1F7F2N9-F1
#
_entry.id   AF-A0A1F7F2N9-F1
#
_cell.length_a   1.000
_cell.length_b   1.000
_cell.length_c   1.000
_cell.angle_alpha   90.00
_cell.angle_beta   90.00
_cell.angle_gamma   90.00
#
_symmetry.space_group_name_H-M   'P 1'
#
loop_
_entity.id
_entity.type
_entity.pdbx_description
1 polymer ?
#
loop_
_entity_poly.entity_id
_entity_poly.type
_entity_poly.pdbx_seq_one_letter_code
_entity_poly.pdbx_strand_id
1 'polypeptide(L)'
;MWKFTRHAVERMKERGYLETDVLQVLEGDVPALVYPSPREETVDLYFGNAGGKFMMIPVDREKETIITVRPMRKKEKAVYNKEVGHEKK
;
A
#
# COMPACT_ATOMS: atom_id res chain seq x y z
N MET A 1 0.32 -8.14 13.75
CA MET A 1 0.93 -8.89 12.61
C MET A 1 -0.09 -8.88 11.50
N TRP A 2 0.24 -8.30 10.34
CA TRP A 2 -0.72 -8.10 9.26
C TRP A 2 -1.26 -9.44 8.72
N LYS A 3 -2.58 -9.50 8.54
CA LYS A 3 -3.27 -10.67 7.96
C LYS A 3 -3.58 -10.41 6.51
N PHE A 4 -3.15 -11.31 5.62
CA PHE A 4 -3.52 -11.25 4.22
C PHE A 4 -4.86 -11.95 4.00
N THR A 5 -5.82 -11.24 3.43
CA THR A 5 -7.03 -11.92 2.93
C THR A 5 -6.66 -12.84 1.76
N ARG A 6 -7.45 -13.90 1.55
CA ARG A 6 -7.32 -14.75 0.36
C ARG A 6 -7.30 -13.93 -0.93
N HIS A 7 -8.16 -12.92 -1.00
CA HIS A 7 -8.23 -12.00 -2.12
C HIS A 7 -6.91 -11.25 -2.34
N ALA A 8 -6.29 -10.72 -1.28
CA ALA A 8 -5.01 -10.04 -1.38
C ALA A 8 -3.91 -10.97 -1.91
N VAL A 9 -3.81 -12.20 -1.39
CA VAL A 9 -2.82 -13.19 -1.83
C VAL A 9 -2.97 -13.51 -3.32
N GLU A 10 -4.20 -13.75 -3.78
CA GLU A 10 -4.49 -14.01 -5.20
C GLU A 10 -4.05 -12.84 -6.10
N ARG A 11 -4.38 -11.60 -5.71
CA ARG A 11 -3.99 -10.39 -6.47
C ARG A 11 -2.49 -10.16 -6.48
N MET A 12 -1.80 -10.45 -5.37
CA MET A 12 -0.35 -10.33 -5.30
C MET A 12 0.32 -11.30 -6.26
N LYS A 13 -0.13 -12.56 -6.28
CA LYS A 13 0.39 -13.59 -7.19
C LYS A 13 0.18 -13.21 -8.66
N GLU A 14 -1.02 -12.74 -9.03
CA GLU A 14 -1.33 -12.27 -10.39
C GLU A 14 -0.41 -11.13 -10.86
N ARG A 15 0.00 -10.26 -9.93
CA ARG A 15 0.74 -9.02 -10.22
C ARG A 15 2.23 -9.11 -9.89
N GLY A 16 2.66 -10.28 -9.40
CA GLY A 16 4.03 -10.55 -8.95
C GLY A 16 4.47 -9.69 -7.77
N TYR A 17 3.56 -9.24 -6.90
CA TYR A 17 3.95 -8.56 -5.66
C TYR A 17 4.48 -9.58 -4.66
N LEU A 18 5.60 -9.27 -4.00
CA LEU A 18 6.11 -10.06 -2.91
C LEU A 18 5.47 -9.62 -1.60
N GLU A 19 5.29 -10.58 -0.69
CA GLU A 19 4.81 -10.29 0.66
C GLU A 19 5.72 -9.29 1.39
N THR A 20 7.02 -9.49 1.25
CA THR A 20 8.06 -8.62 1.81
C THR A 20 7.94 -7.18 1.33
N ASP A 21 7.63 -6.96 0.04
CA ASP A 21 7.47 -5.60 -0.51
C ASP A 21 6.25 -4.89 0.12
N VAL A 22 5.17 -5.63 0.34
CA VAL A 22 3.96 -5.09 0.96
C VAL A 22 4.21 -4.77 2.43
N LEU A 23 4.87 -5.67 3.16
CA LEU A 23 5.20 -5.45 4.57
C LEU A 23 6.14 -4.27 4.76
N GLN A 24 7.16 -4.09 3.92
CA GLN A 24 8.05 -2.91 3.97
C GLN A 24 7.26 -1.59 3.91
N VAL A 25 6.21 -1.52 3.09
CA VAL A 25 5.35 -0.33 3.00
C VAL A 25 4.51 -0.14 4.27
N LEU A 26 4.00 -1.23 4.85
CA LEU A 26 3.12 -1.16 6.03
C LEU A 26 3.90 -0.96 7.35
N GLU A 27 5.10 -1.48 7.43
CA GLU A 27 5.99 -1.40 8.61
C GLU A 27 6.84 -0.13 8.62
N GLY A 28 6.88 0.61 7.50
CA GLY A 28 7.57 1.90 7.39
C GLY A 28 9.04 1.80 7.01
N ASP A 29 9.50 0.63 6.54
CA ASP A 29 10.86 0.43 6.01
C ASP A 29 11.11 1.26 4.74
N VAL A 30 10.05 1.58 4.02
CA VAL A 30 10.06 2.49 2.87
C VAL A 30 9.06 3.63 3.06
N PRO A 31 9.30 4.80 2.44
CA PRO A 31 8.36 5.91 2.52
C PRO A 31 6.97 5.53 2.01
N ALA A 32 5.96 5.78 2.84
CA ALA A 32 4.57 5.50 2.55
C ALA A 32 3.69 6.71 2.87
N LEU A 33 2.70 6.99 2.01
CA LEU A 33 1.62 7.91 2.33
C LEU A 33 0.42 7.10 2.81
N VAL A 34 -0.17 7.53 3.92
CA VAL A 34 -1.36 6.89 4.49
C VAL A 34 -2.51 7.87 4.42
N TYR A 35 -3.60 7.46 3.80
CA TYR A 35 -4.83 8.25 3.72
C TYR A 35 -6.01 7.45 4.28
N PRO A 36 -6.81 8.01 5.20
CA PRO A 36 -8.04 7.36 5.62
C PRO A 36 -9.02 7.25 4.45
N SER A 37 -9.72 6.12 4.35
CA SER A 37 -10.75 5.91 3.34
C SER A 37 -11.96 6.80 3.65
N PRO A 38 -12.50 7.56 2.68
CA PRO A 38 -13.69 8.37 2.89
C PRO A 38 -14.99 7.53 2.95
N ARG A 39 -14.90 6.22 2.68
CA ARG A 39 -16.06 5.32 2.63
C ARG A 39 -16.20 4.44 3.86
N GLU A 40 -15.10 4.19 4.57
CA GLU A 40 -15.05 3.23 5.67
C GLU A 40 -13.98 3.71 6.67
N GLU A 41 -14.40 4.11 7.86
CA GLU A 41 -13.56 4.82 8.84
C GLU A 41 -12.41 3.96 9.39
N THR A 42 -12.58 2.64 9.34
CA THR A 42 -11.59 1.65 9.78
C THR A 42 -10.56 1.33 8.71
N VAL A 43 -10.75 1.80 7.47
CA VAL A 43 -9.89 1.46 6.34
C VAL A 43 -8.92 2.59 6.04
N ASP A 44 -7.63 2.27 6.09
CA ASP A 44 -6.56 3.15 5.64
C ASP A 44 -6.02 2.69 4.27
N LEU A 45 -5.67 3.65 3.43
CA LEU A 45 -5.10 3.44 2.11
C LEU A 45 -3.61 3.79 2.17
N TYR A 46 -2.77 2.76 2.14
CA TYR A 46 -1.32 2.92 2.10
C TYR A 46 -0.84 3.02 0.65
N PHE A 47 0.03 3.97 0.39
CA PHE A 47 0.65 4.20 -0.91
C PHE A 47 2.16 4.13 -0.73
N GLY A 48 2.83 3.16 -1.35
CA GLY A 48 4.27 2.99 -1.24
C GLY A 48 4.95 2.47 -2.50
N ASN A 49 6.27 2.56 -2.52
CA ASN A 49 7.11 1.96 -3.54
C ASN A 49 8.16 1.07 -2.87
N ALA A 50 8.04 -0.24 -3.10
CA ALA A 50 9.00 -1.26 -2.70
C ALA A 50 9.30 -2.17 -3.89
N GLY A 51 10.54 -2.67 -3.99
CA GLY A 51 10.97 -3.52 -5.11
C GLY A 51 10.83 -2.86 -6.49
N GLY A 52 10.81 -1.52 -6.57
CA GLY A 52 10.55 -0.76 -7.80
C GLY A 52 9.08 -0.75 -8.24
N LYS A 53 8.16 -1.25 -7.41
CA LYS A 53 6.73 -1.34 -7.72
C LYS A 53 5.92 -0.39 -6.86
N PHE A 54 5.22 0.51 -7.52
CA PHE A 54 4.24 1.40 -6.88
C PHE A 54 2.94 0.65 -6.57
N MET A 55 2.55 0.61 -5.31
CA MET A 55 1.39 -0.13 -4.81
C MET A 55 0.48 0.72 -3.93
N MET A 56 -0.82 0.45 -4.01
CA MET A 56 -1.85 0.93 -3.09
C MET A 56 -2.42 -0.27 -2.35
N ILE A 57 -2.37 -0.22 -1.02
CA ILE A 57 -2.71 -1.31 -0.11
C ILE A 57 -3.82 -0.80 0.84
N PRO A 58 -5.09 -1.14 0.58
CA PRO A 58 -6.16 -0.92 1.54
C PRO A 58 -6.04 -1.89 2.71
N VAL A 59 -6.13 -1.34 3.91
CA VAL A 59 -5.94 -2.06 5.16
C VAL A 59 -7.07 -1.72 6.10
N ASP A 60 -7.73 -2.74 6.65
CA ASP A 60 -8.59 -2.59 7.83
C ASP A 60 -7.68 -2.49 9.07
N ARG A 61 -7.57 -1.27 9.61
CA ARG A 61 -6.70 -0.95 10.74
C ARG A 61 -7.11 -1.67 12.02
N GLU A 62 -8.41 -1.86 12.25
CA GLU A 62 -8.91 -2.53 13.47
C GLU A 62 -8.61 -4.03 13.46
N LYS A 63 -8.75 -4.66 12.29
CA LYS A 63 -8.52 -6.11 12.14
C LYS A 63 -7.07 -6.46 11.77
N GLU A 64 -6.21 -5.46 11.66
CA GLU A 64 -4.86 -5.59 11.09
C GLU A 64 -4.86 -6.41 9.78
N THR A 65 -5.82 -6.15 8.88
CA THR A 65 -6.09 -7.01 7.72
C THR A 65 -5.89 -6.29 6.40
N ILE A 66 -5.05 -6.87 5.53
CA ILE A 66 -4.80 -6.40 4.17
C ILE A 66 -5.93 -6.88 3.26
N ILE A 67 -6.73 -5.93 2.80
CA ILE A 67 -7.93 -6.20 2.00
C ILE A 67 -7.54 -6.58 0.56
N THR A 68 -6.58 -5.86 -0.03
CA THR A 68 -6.07 -6.13 -1.37
C THR A 68 -4.74 -5.41 -1.60
N VAL A 69 -4.06 -5.72 -2.72
CA VAL A 69 -2.86 -5.00 -3.16
C VAL A 69 -3.01 -4.71 -4.64
N ARG A 70 -2.96 -3.43 -5.04
CA ARG A 70 -3.10 -3.03 -6.46
C ARG A 70 -2.02 -2.05 -6.90
N PRO A 71 -1.73 -1.96 -8.21
CA PRO A 71 -0.89 -0.90 -8.72
C PRO A 71 -1.52 0.47 -8.47
N MET A 72 -0.66 1.45 -8.18
CA MET A 72 -1.07 2.85 -8.20
C MET A 72 -1.46 3.28 -9.62
N ARG A 73 -2.51 4.08 -9.73
CA ARG A 73 -2.93 4.76 -10.95
C ARG A 73 -1.97 5.91 -11.26
N LYS A 74 -1.96 6.38 -12.52
CA LYS A 74 -1.06 7.47 -12.98
C LYS A 74 -1.12 8.72 -12.08
N LYS A 75 -2.32 9.14 -11.67
CA LYS A 75 -2.51 10.30 -10.77
C LYS A 75 -1.99 10.02 -9.35
N GLU A 76 -2.23 8.83 -8.81
CA GLU A 76 -1.76 8.41 -7.48
C GLU A 76 -0.22 8.39 -7.43
N LYS A 77 0.42 7.86 -8.49
CA LYS A 77 1.89 7.90 -8.62
C LYS A 77 2.43 9.33 -8.66
N ALA A 78 1.75 10.22 -9.39
CA ALA A 78 2.17 11.62 -9.48
C ALA A 78 2.09 12.32 -8.11
N VAL A 79 1.03 12.08 -7.34
CA VAL A 79 0.89 12.60 -5.98
C VAL A 79 1.97 11.99 -5.08
N TYR A 80 2.11 10.67 -5.07
CA TYR A 80 3.13 9.98 -4.26
C TYR A 80 4.54 10.51 -4.54
N ASN A 81 4.94 10.60 -5.81
CA ASN A 81 6.25 11.12 -6.18
C ASN A 81 6.44 12.59 -5.82
N LYS A 82 5.36 13.38 -5.80
CA LYS A 82 5.43 14.78 -5.38
C LYS A 82 5.64 14.88 -3.88
N GLU A 83 4.84 14.19 -3.08
CA GLU A 83 4.94 14.27 -1.62
C GLU A 83 6.26 13.63 -1.12
N VAL A 84 6.57 12.41 -1.56
CA VAL A 84 7.79 11.68 -1.13
C VAL A 84 9.06 12.23 -1.80
N GLY A 85 8.98 12.70 -3.05
CA GLY A 85 10.12 13.29 -3.75
C GLY A 85 10.54 14.66 -3.19
N HIS A 86 9.66 15.34 -2.46
CA HIS A 86 9.97 16.59 -1.78
C HIS A 86 10.71 16.39 -0.44
N GLU A 87 10.75 15.18 0.13
CA GLU A 87 11.53 14.87 1.34
C GLU A 87 13.05 14.75 1.09
N LYS A 88 13.52 14.89 -0.16
CA LYS A 88 14.96 14.79 -0.53
C LYS A 88 15.65 16.15 -0.78
N LYS A 89 15.24 17.24 -0.11
CA LYS A 89 15.97 18.53 -0.18
C LYS A 89 16.37 19.05 1.19
#